data_AF-A0A527GHI5-F1
#
_entry.id   AF-A0A527GHI5-F1
#
_cell.length_a   1.000
_cell.length_b   1.000
_cell.length_c   1.000
_cell.angle_alpha   90.00
_cell.angle_beta   90.00
_cell.angle_gamma   90.00
#
_symmetry.space_group_name_H-M   'P 1'
#
loop_
_entity.id
_entity.type
_entity.pdbx_description
1 polymer ?
#
loop_
_entity_poly.entity_id
_entity_poly.type
_entity_poly.pdbx_seq_one_letter_code
_entity_poly.pdbx_strand_id
1 'polypeptide(L)'
;PDAIRQTLHQGRLRKLERMGLAAEVGAGSWRLDDELEATLRSTGERGDIIKTMHRELTGKGLARSAADWVIHDRAGEPVQSL
;
A
#
# COMPACT_ATOMS: atom_id res chain seq x y z
N PRO A 1 -10.50 12.20 24.08
CA PRO A 1 -10.50 10.74 23.77
C PRO A 1 -11.07 10.42 22.38
N ASP A 2 -12.17 11.07 21.99
CA ASP A 2 -12.85 10.82 20.71
C ASP A 2 -12.16 11.44 19.49
N ALA A 3 -11.50 12.59 19.66
CA ALA A 3 -10.77 13.25 18.59
C ALA A 3 -9.66 12.36 17.98
N ILE A 4 -8.94 11.59 18.81
CA ILE A 4 -7.89 10.68 18.33
C ILE A 4 -8.50 9.55 17.49
N ARG A 5 -9.63 8.99 17.93
CA ARG A 5 -10.34 7.94 17.17
C ARG A 5 -10.83 8.49 15.83
N GLN A 6 -11.40 9.70 15.84
CA GLN A 6 -11.87 10.36 14.61
C GLN A 6 -10.73 10.58 13.61
N THR A 7 -9.57 11.08 14.07
CA THR A 7 -8.39 11.27 13.23
C THR A 7 -7.88 9.94 12.66
N LEU A 8 -7.86 8.87 13.46
CA LEU A 8 -7.47 7.53 12.99
C LEU A 8 -8.45 6.98 11.95
N HIS A 9 -9.75 7.11 12.16
CA HIS A 9 -10.76 6.66 11.21
C HIS A 9 -10.66 7.43 9.88
N GLN A 10 -10.49 8.75 9.93
CA GLN A 10 -10.25 9.56 8.74
C GLN A 10 -8.97 9.14 8.02
N GLY A 11 -7.87 8.89 8.73
CA GLY A 11 -6.64 8.39 8.15
C GLY A 11 -6.81 7.05 7.44
N ARG A 12 -7.57 6.13 8.03
CA ARG A 12 -7.91 4.84 7.42
C ARG A 12 -8.75 5.00 6.16
N LEU A 13 -9.77 5.86 6.18
CA LEU A 13 -10.61 6.13 5.01
C LEU A 13 -9.82 6.75 3.86
N ARG A 14 -8.95 7.74 4.13
CA ARG A 14 -8.02 8.28 3.12
C ARG A 14 -7.05 7.23 2.58
N LYS A 15 -6.65 6.25 3.39
CA LYS A 15 -5.82 5.15 2.90
C LYS A 15 -6.61 4.22 1.96
N LEU A 16 -7.85 3.88 2.32
CA LEU A 16 -8.73 3.07 1.47
C LEU A 16 -9.08 3.79 0.17
N GLU A 17 -9.29 5.09 0.22
CA GLU A 17 -9.53 5.94 -0.97
C GLU A 17 -8.37 5.88 -1.96
N ARG A 18 -7.12 6.02 -1.49
CA ARG A 18 -5.93 5.85 -2.34
C ARG A 18 -5.78 4.44 -2.92
N MET A 19 -6.46 3.45 -2.34
CA MET A 19 -6.51 2.08 -2.85
C MET A 19 -7.72 1.85 -3.77
N GLY A 20 -8.58 2.84 -3.98
CA GLY A 20 -9.83 2.71 -4.72
C GLY A 20 -10.93 1.97 -3.96
N LEU A 21 -10.76 1.74 -2.66
CA LEU A 21 -11.65 0.93 -1.82
C LEU A 21 -12.64 1.75 -0.98
N ALA A 22 -12.55 3.07 -1.05
CA ALA A 22 -13.48 3.99 -0.42
C ALA A 22 -13.61 5.27 -1.24
N ALA A 23 -14.75 5.93 -1.19
CA ALA A 23 -14.97 7.23 -1.80
C ALA A 23 -15.80 8.13 -0.86
N GLU A 24 -15.41 9.39 -0.71
CA GLU A 24 -16.23 10.37 0.00
C GLU A 24 -17.42 10.78 -0.89
N VAL A 25 -18.63 10.60 -0.39
CA VAL A 25 -19.89 10.88 -1.12
C VAL A 25 -20.64 12.10 -0.58
N GLY A 26 -20.09 12.73 0.45
CA GLY A 26 -20.63 13.92 1.13
C GLY A 26 -19.80 14.19 2.38
N ALA A 27 -20.02 15.33 3.04
CA ALA A 27 -19.21 15.74 4.20
C ALA A 27 -19.22 14.67 5.31
N GLY A 28 -18.11 13.92 5.43
CA GLY A 28 -17.97 12.84 6.40
C GLY A 28 -18.74 11.56 6.08
N SER A 29 -19.37 11.46 4.91
CA SER A 29 -20.07 10.25 4.44
C SER A 29 -19.22 9.53 3.39
N TRP A 30 -19.04 8.22 3.57
CA TRP A 30 -18.14 7.41 2.74
C TRP A 30 -18.88 6.20 2.17
N ARG A 31 -18.64 5.90 0.91
CA ARG A 31 -19.00 4.64 0.27
C ARG A 31 -17.77 3.73 0.27
N LEU A 32 -17.94 2.48 0.69
CA LEU A 32 -16.92 1.45 0.59
C LEU A 32 -17.14 0.64 -0.67
N ASP A 33 -16.06 0.12 -1.23
CA ASP A 33 -16.11 -0.79 -2.37
C ASP A 33 -16.66 -2.17 -1.94
N ASP A 34 -17.46 -2.80 -2.80
CA ASP A 34 -18.07 -4.10 -2.50
C ASP A 34 -17.02 -5.22 -2.36
N GLU A 35 -15.86 -5.08 -3.02
CA GLU A 35 -14.71 -5.99 -2.97
C GLU A 35 -13.66 -5.59 -1.91
N LEU A 36 -14.00 -4.68 -0.98
CA LEU A 36 -13.11 -4.19 0.07
C LEU A 36 -12.42 -5.33 0.82
N GLU A 37 -13.20 -6.30 1.31
CA GLU A 37 -12.66 -7.40 2.11
C GLU A 37 -11.73 -8.29 1.29
N ALA A 38 -12.16 -8.69 0.09
CA ALA A 38 -11.39 -9.54 -0.80
C ALA A 38 -10.05 -8.89 -1.17
N THR A 39 -10.08 -7.60 -1.51
CA THR A 39 -8.89 -6.83 -1.89
C THR A 39 -7.93 -6.67 -0.71
N LEU A 40 -8.44 -6.33 0.47
CA LEU A 40 -7.61 -6.20 1.67
C LEU A 40 -7.00 -7.54 2.10
N ARG A 41 -7.75 -8.64 2.01
CA ARG A 41 -7.27 -10.00 2.29
C ARG A 41 -6.13 -10.37 1.35
N SER A 42 -6.34 -10.25 0.03
CA SER A 42 -5.30 -10.54 -0.97
C SER A 42 -4.05 -9.68 -0.77
N THR A 43 -4.23 -8.39 -0.47
CA THR A 43 -3.11 -7.48 -0.18
C THR A 43 -2.35 -7.91 1.08
N GLY A 44 -3.06 -8.33 2.14
CA GLY A 44 -2.47 -8.84 3.37
C GLY A 44 -1.67 -10.12 3.16
N GLU A 45 -2.26 -11.10 2.47
CA GLU A 45 -1.62 -12.37 2.12
C GLU A 45 -0.31 -12.16 1.36
N ARG A 46 -0.32 -11.30 0.34
CA ARG A 46 0.90 -10.91 -0.39
C ARG A 46 1.94 -10.29 0.52
N GLY A 47 1.53 -9.39 1.42
CA GLY A 47 2.42 -8.77 2.40
C GLY A 47 3.06 -9.79 3.36
N ASP A 48 2.31 -10.80 3.78
CA ASP A 48 2.79 -11.82 4.71
C ASP A 48 3.72 -12.83 4.03
N ILE A 49 3.50 -13.15 2.76
CA ILE A 49 4.46 -13.88 1.92
C ILE A 49 5.78 -13.11 1.85
N ILE A 50 5.74 -11.81 1.51
CA ILE A 50 6.95 -10.98 1.41
C ILE A 50 7.70 -10.90 2.75
N LYS A 51 6.99 -10.68 3.86
CA LYS A 51 7.60 -10.66 5.20
C LYS A 51 8.25 -11.99 5.54
N THR A 52 7.60 -13.10 5.19
CA THR A 52 8.16 -14.44 5.40
C THR A 52 9.44 -14.61 4.59
N MET A 53 9.42 -14.28 3.31
CA MET A 53 10.62 -14.34 2.45
C MET A 53 11.76 -13.45 2.99
N HIS A 54 11.47 -12.21 3.39
CA HIS A 54 12.46 -11.32 3.97
C HIS A 54 13.09 -11.89 5.25
N ARG A 55 12.27 -12.47 6.13
CA ARG A 55 12.76 -13.10 7.37
C ARG A 55 13.66 -14.30 7.06
N GLU A 56 13.24 -15.18 6.16
CA GLU A 56 14.03 -16.36 5.76
C GLU A 56 15.35 -15.99 5.08
N LEU A 57 15.33 -15.02 4.16
CA LEU A 57 16.54 -14.54 3.48
C LEU A 57 17.51 -13.88 4.44
N THR A 58 17.00 -13.04 5.36
CA THR A 58 17.82 -12.40 6.39
C THR A 58 18.43 -13.44 7.33
N GLY A 59 17.67 -14.44 7.75
CA GLY A 59 18.15 -15.54 8.60
C GLY A 59 19.26 -16.37 7.97
N LYS A 60 19.32 -16.43 6.63
CA LYS A 60 20.37 -17.12 5.86
C LYS A 60 21.57 -16.22 5.51
N GLY A 61 21.61 -14.98 5.99
CA GLY A 61 22.65 -14.01 5.65
C GLY A 61 22.57 -13.48 4.22
N LEU A 62 21.46 -13.72 3.52
CA LEU A 62 21.22 -13.31 2.13
C LEU A 62 20.42 -12.00 2.06
N ALA A 63 20.55 -11.14 3.08
CA ALA A 63 19.88 -9.84 3.11
C ALA A 63 20.38 -8.99 1.93
N ARG A 64 19.50 -8.77 0.94
CA ARG A 64 19.81 -7.92 -0.20
C ARG A 64 19.85 -6.45 0.21
N SER A 65 20.79 -5.70 -0.35
CA SER A 65 20.91 -4.26 -0.10
C SER A 65 19.71 -3.53 -0.70
N ALA A 66 19.37 -2.34 -0.18
CA ALA A 66 18.28 -1.52 -0.71
C ALA A 66 18.43 -1.21 -2.22
N ALA A 67 19.67 -1.17 -2.72
CA ALA A 67 19.99 -0.97 -4.13
C ALA A 67 19.57 -2.16 -5.03
N ASP A 68 19.48 -3.37 -4.47
CA ASP A 68 19.10 -4.57 -5.21
C ASP A 68 17.58 -4.71 -5.41
N TRP A 69 16.79 -3.82 -4.79
CA TRP A 69 15.31 -3.80 -4.87
C TRP A 69 14.77 -2.81 -5.91
N VAL A 70 15.65 -2.15 -6.68
CA VAL A 70 15.23 -1.24 -7.76
C VAL A 70 14.71 -2.08 -8.94
N ILE A 71 13.38 -2.22 -9.02
CA ILE A 71 12.70 -2.88 -10.16
C ILE A 71 12.33 -1.88 -11.26
N HIS A 72 12.40 -0.57 -10.97
CA HIS A 72 12.13 0.47 -11.96
C HIS A 72 13.15 1.62 -11.84
N ASP A 73 14.01 1.73 -12.85
CA ASP A 73 14.78 2.94 -13.13
C ASP A 73 13.96 3.80 -14.10
N ARG A 74 13.57 5.01 -13.69
CA ARG A 74 12.99 6.01 -14.60
C ARG A 74 14.14 6.72 -15.33
N ALA A 75 15.00 5.96 -16.01
CA ALA A 75 15.98 6.48 -16.95
C ALA A 75 15.79 5.74 -18.29
N GLY A 76 14.63 5.97 -18.91
CA GLY A 76 14.28 5.31 -20.16
C GLY A 76 13.25 6.05 -21.01
N GLU A 77 12.92 7.31 -20.69
CA GLU A 77 12.15 8.13 -21.63
C GLU A 77 13.14 8.96 -22.47
N PRO A 78 13.19 8.78 -23.81
CA PRO A 78 13.98 9.67 -24.64
C PRO A 78 13.40 11.07 -24.52
N VAL A 79 14.23 12.00 -24.05
CA VAL A 79 13.94 13.44 -24.16
C VAL A 79 13.78 13.73 -25.64
N GLN A 80 12.54 13.92 -26.07
CA GLN A 80 12.21 14.29 -27.43
C GLN A 80 12.82 15.68 -27.66
N SER A 81 13.88 15.72 -28.45
CA SER A 81 14.56 16.95 -28.84
C SER A 81 13.57 17.85 -29.60
N LEU A 82 13.39 19.07 -29.10
CA LEU A 82 12.95 20.22 -29.90
C LEU A 82 14.17 20.96 -30.42
#